data_AF-A0A7Y5LKL4-F1
#
_entry.id   AF-A0A7Y5LKL4-F1
#
_cell.length_a   1.000
_cell.length_b   1.000
_cell.length_c   1.000
_cell.angle_alpha   90.00
_cell.angle_beta   90.00
_cell.angle_gamma   90.00
#
_symmetry.space_group_name_H-M   'P 1'
#
loop_
_entity.id
_entity.type
_entity.pdbx_description
1 polymer ?
#
loop_
_entity_poly.entity_id
_entity_poly.type
_entity_poly.pdbx_seq_one_letter_code
_entity_poly.pdbx_strand_id
1 'polypeptide(L)'
;MKKIFIILLLLTASLFGQGTGVTQTGSLFKKKSASVKESNPPILIMINPYLTEDSVFTTTEKKVTILGKISDESKISSLYINANNVVVSPTNEFSYFMDLAPGINPVNIVAADEHGNITKKSYKVNYNSDRLGPVITITEPVFIQGQEYFHRTENITIKGIAEDETGIQNILVNETKATVTQTKEFFAQVKLTEGKNMLLVKAFDMSGNITEKVLTINYSSDTDGPSLTILEPAVTRGSLIVSKKEVQIVKGLAFDRNGVKEVLVNSRPAAVNEKGEFTIDMLLNLGDNRIIVKAIDKNNNSTIDTFFITRKLEEIIAAGKYYALIIGIDKYKGTWAPLRNAVNDAKAVESLIKSEYKFDEIISMYDEDASRKNIIEKMELLSTTITKDDNLLIFYSGHGEYKQTLSKGFWVPADATTKSVAEYISNSDLQDFLAAIPSKHTLLVADACFSGDIFRGRTEEIPFEDSDKYFKEVHKRVSRAALTSGGNEPVTDGGRDGHSVFTYYFLKALKENQKKYMTTGQVFNELSVPVANNSEQTPIYMPISKTGDEGGQFIFIKKDQQK
;
A
#
# COMPACT_ATOMS: atom_id res chain seq x y z
N MET A 1 -31.45 -21.26 87.12
CA MET A 1 -31.45 -20.18 86.11
C MET A 1 -30.64 -19.01 86.63
N LYS A 2 -29.33 -19.17 86.57
CA LYS A 2 -28.36 -18.29 87.23
C LYS A 2 -27.00 -18.93 87.01
N LYS A 3 -26.02 -18.07 86.75
CA LYS A 3 -24.61 -18.25 87.12
C LYS A 3 -23.91 -19.37 86.34
N ILE A 4 -22.79 -19.03 85.67
CA ILE A 4 -21.43 -19.04 86.25
C ILE A 4 -21.11 -20.42 86.79
N PHE A 5 -19.82 -20.69 86.78
CA PHE A 5 -19.19 -21.71 87.59
C PHE A 5 -19.33 -23.06 86.86
N ILE A 6 -18.35 -23.95 86.91
CA ILE A 6 -17.75 -24.49 88.13
C ILE A 6 -16.72 -25.47 87.52
N ILE A 7 -15.45 -25.48 87.95
CA ILE A 7 -14.95 -26.37 89.03
C ILE A 7 -13.86 -27.28 88.45
N LEU A 8 -12.82 -27.69 89.16
CA LEU A 8 -12.46 -27.62 90.58
C LEU A 8 -10.92 -27.65 90.58
N LEU A 9 -10.19 -26.89 91.41
CA LEU A 9 -10.04 -27.07 92.86
C LEU A 9 -9.50 -28.48 93.21
N LEU A 10 -8.31 -28.58 93.80
CA LEU A 10 -7.97 -28.37 95.22
C LEU A 10 -8.07 -29.67 96.02
N LEU A 11 -7.56 -29.57 97.25
CA LEU A 11 -7.65 -30.48 98.39
C LEU A 11 -6.56 -31.57 98.40
N THR A 12 -5.84 -31.84 99.50
CA THR A 12 -6.00 -31.53 100.94
C THR A 12 -4.76 -32.15 101.63
N ALA A 13 -4.06 -31.56 102.60
CA ALA A 13 -4.42 -31.23 103.99
C ALA A 13 -5.11 -32.37 104.76
N SER A 14 -4.40 -33.02 105.69
CA SER A 14 -4.80 -33.23 107.11
C SER A 14 -3.91 -34.29 107.81
N LEU A 15 -3.23 -33.91 108.90
CA LEU A 15 -3.51 -34.22 110.32
C LEU A 15 -3.24 -35.70 110.69
N PHE A 16 -2.70 -36.12 111.83
CA PHE A 16 -2.71 -35.64 113.21
C PHE A 16 -1.63 -36.44 114.00
N GLY A 17 -1.21 -35.96 115.18
CA GLY A 17 -0.62 -36.85 116.19
C GLY A 17 0.14 -36.17 117.32
N GLN A 18 -0.60 -35.75 118.35
CA GLN A 18 -0.34 -35.71 119.82
C GLN A 18 1.13 -35.81 120.32
N GLY A 19 1.60 -35.11 121.35
CA GLY A 19 0.97 -34.41 122.47
C GLY A 19 1.89 -34.58 123.70
N THR A 20 1.95 -33.55 124.57
CA THR A 20 2.47 -33.54 125.97
C THR A 20 3.96 -33.89 126.16
N GLY A 21 4.78 -33.26 127.01
CA GLY A 21 4.61 -32.25 128.05
C GLY A 21 5.83 -32.35 128.98
N VAL A 22 6.19 -31.22 129.59
CA VAL A 22 7.05 -31.06 130.78
C VAL A 22 8.58 -30.92 130.55
N THR A 23 9.07 -29.95 131.31
CA THR A 23 10.30 -29.14 131.34
C THR A 23 11.62 -29.85 131.63
N GLN A 24 12.69 -29.38 130.97
CA GLN A 24 14.00 -29.20 131.62
C GLN A 24 14.81 -28.10 130.90
N THR A 25 15.40 -27.19 131.68
CA THR A 25 16.26 -26.11 131.20
C THR A 25 17.62 -26.65 130.74
N GLY A 26 18.00 -26.33 129.51
CA GLY A 26 19.31 -26.58 128.93
C GLY A 26 19.56 -25.63 127.75
N SER A 27 20.30 -24.55 128.01
CA SER A 27 20.78 -23.62 126.99
C SER A 27 21.87 -24.27 126.15
N LEU A 28 21.68 -24.37 124.83
CA LEU A 28 22.75 -24.42 123.83
C LEU A 28 22.27 -23.81 122.49
N PHE A 29 22.79 -22.60 122.23
CA PHE A 29 23.10 -21.97 120.94
C PHE A 29 22.07 -22.02 119.77
N LYS A 30 21.47 -20.85 119.54
CA LYS A 30 20.82 -20.44 118.29
C LYS A 30 21.80 -20.51 117.10
N LYS A 31 21.41 -21.22 116.04
CA LYS A 31 21.79 -20.87 114.66
C LYS A 31 20.54 -20.33 113.99
N LYS A 32 20.48 -19.00 113.85
CA LYS A 32 19.43 -18.29 113.10
C LYS A 32 19.79 -18.45 111.62
N SER A 33 19.11 -19.31 110.86
CA SER A 33 19.23 -19.27 109.40
C SER A 33 18.45 -18.04 108.92
N ALA A 34 19.16 -17.08 108.35
CA ALA A 34 18.57 -15.98 107.62
C ALA A 34 17.87 -16.56 106.38
N SER A 35 16.57 -16.28 106.19
CA SER A 35 15.93 -16.45 104.89
C SER A 35 16.60 -15.46 103.93
N VAL A 36 17.36 -15.96 102.97
CA VAL A 36 17.95 -15.17 101.89
C VAL A 36 16.80 -14.51 101.13
N LYS A 37 16.75 -13.18 101.12
CA LYS A 37 15.82 -12.42 100.27
C LYS A 37 16.29 -12.61 98.83
N GLU A 38 15.42 -13.15 98.00
CA GLU A 38 15.65 -13.33 96.56
C GLU A 38 15.96 -11.94 95.93
N SER A 39 16.97 -11.87 95.04
CA SER A 39 17.53 -10.62 94.52
C SER A 39 17.82 -10.64 93.02
N ASN A 40 17.53 -11.73 92.32
CA ASN A 40 17.74 -11.86 90.88
C ASN A 40 16.49 -11.37 90.15
N PRO A 41 16.65 -10.62 89.06
CA PRO A 41 15.50 -10.19 88.27
C PRO A 41 15.03 -11.29 87.30
N PRO A 42 13.75 -11.29 86.90
CA PRO A 42 13.19 -12.28 85.98
C PRO A 42 13.95 -12.41 84.65
N ILE A 43 14.20 -13.63 84.19
CA ILE A 43 14.86 -13.90 82.90
C ILE A 43 13.83 -13.93 81.77
N LEU A 44 14.08 -13.15 80.72
CA LEU A 44 13.21 -13.03 79.55
C LEU A 44 13.84 -13.72 78.33
N ILE A 45 13.06 -14.58 77.66
CA ILE A 45 13.45 -15.24 76.41
C ILE A 45 12.38 -14.98 75.34
N MET A 46 12.78 -14.38 74.23
CA MET A 46 11.89 -14.15 73.08
C MET A 46 11.80 -15.40 72.21
N ILE A 47 10.58 -15.81 71.84
CA ILE A 47 10.31 -17.00 71.03
C ILE A 47 9.96 -16.62 69.59
N ASN A 48 9.05 -15.67 69.38
CA ASN A 48 8.63 -15.25 68.04
C ASN A 48 8.06 -13.82 68.07
N PRO A 49 8.47 -12.90 67.17
CA PRO A 49 9.69 -13.00 66.37
C PRO A 49 10.91 -13.20 67.26
N TYR A 50 11.96 -13.84 66.74
CA TYR A 50 13.24 -13.91 67.45
C TYR A 50 13.86 -12.52 67.45
N LEU A 51 13.84 -11.85 68.60
CA LEU A 51 14.32 -10.49 68.77
C LEU A 51 15.59 -10.50 69.61
N THR A 52 16.62 -9.79 69.13
CA THR A 52 17.80 -9.44 69.92
C THR A 52 17.87 -7.92 70.04
N GLU A 53 18.53 -7.39 71.08
CA GLU A 53 18.59 -5.93 71.31
C GLU A 53 19.32 -5.19 70.17
N ASP A 54 20.22 -5.87 69.47
CA ASP A 54 21.02 -5.32 68.37
C ASP A 54 20.38 -5.50 66.99
N SER A 55 19.31 -6.29 66.86
CA SER A 55 18.65 -6.55 65.59
C SER A 55 17.31 -5.84 65.46
N VAL A 56 16.92 -5.58 64.22
CA VAL A 56 15.59 -5.09 63.86
C VAL A 56 14.89 -6.20 63.11
N PHE A 57 13.78 -6.71 63.65
CA PHE A 57 12.94 -7.64 62.93
C PHE A 57 12.06 -6.87 61.95
N THR A 58 12.17 -7.16 60.65
CA THR A 58 11.34 -6.52 59.62
C THR A 58 10.20 -7.44 59.20
N THR A 59 9.00 -6.88 59.11
CA THR A 59 7.79 -7.60 58.66
C THR A 59 7.00 -6.74 57.68
N THR A 60 6.25 -7.38 56.78
CA THR A 60 5.26 -6.73 55.90
C THR A 60 3.84 -6.83 56.45
N GLU A 61 3.65 -7.46 57.61
CA GLU A 61 2.34 -7.59 58.26
C GLU A 61 2.11 -6.41 59.21
N LYS A 62 0.94 -5.75 59.11
CA LYS A 62 0.54 -4.61 59.97
C LYS A 62 0.43 -4.97 61.46
N LYS A 63 0.53 -6.25 61.79
CA LYS A 63 0.38 -6.78 63.15
C LYS A 63 1.45 -7.81 63.42
N VAL A 64 1.92 -7.85 64.65
CA VAL A 64 2.86 -8.87 65.12
C VAL A 64 2.41 -9.42 66.47
N THR A 65 2.54 -10.74 66.62
CA THR A 65 2.37 -11.40 67.92
C THR A 65 3.76 -11.60 68.53
N ILE A 66 3.99 -10.98 69.67
CA ILE A 66 5.19 -11.14 70.48
C ILE A 66 4.97 -12.31 71.44
N LEU A 67 5.68 -13.41 71.21
CA LEU A 67 5.69 -14.60 72.03
C LEU A 67 7.02 -14.69 72.78
N GLY A 68 6.96 -15.03 74.06
CA GLY A 68 8.16 -15.28 74.85
C GLY A 68 7.89 -16.08 76.11
N LYS A 69 8.97 -16.42 76.80
CA LYS A 69 8.98 -17.04 78.12
C LYS A 69 9.60 -16.11 79.13
N ILE A 70 9.08 -16.16 80.34
CA ILE A 70 9.63 -15.44 81.48
C ILE A 70 9.74 -16.37 82.68
N SER A 71 10.93 -16.51 83.23
CA SER A 71 11.20 -17.41 84.34
C SER A 71 11.96 -16.70 85.44
N ASP A 72 11.61 -16.98 86.69
CA ASP A 72 12.30 -16.52 87.88
C ASP A 72 12.23 -17.60 88.97
N GLU A 73 13.10 -17.52 89.98
CA GLU A 73 13.03 -18.40 91.15
C GLU A 73 11.84 -18.04 92.07
N SER A 74 11.39 -16.79 92.00
CA SER A 74 10.22 -16.26 92.68
C SER A 74 9.04 -16.02 91.72
N LYS A 75 7.85 -15.72 92.26
CA LYS A 75 6.67 -15.51 91.40
C LYS A 75 6.80 -14.19 90.62
N ILE A 76 6.51 -14.26 89.32
CA ILE A 76 6.36 -13.06 88.48
C ILE A 76 5.16 -12.26 88.97
N SER A 77 5.39 -11.03 89.43
CA SER A 77 4.34 -10.13 89.94
C SER A 77 3.68 -9.34 88.82
N SER A 78 4.44 -8.97 87.78
CA SER A 78 3.91 -8.24 86.63
C SER A 78 4.79 -8.36 85.40
N LEU A 79 4.16 -8.30 84.23
CA LEU A 79 4.80 -8.17 82.93
C LEU A 79 4.08 -7.07 82.16
N TYR A 80 4.83 -6.11 81.65
CA TYR A 80 4.32 -5.03 80.82
C TYR A 80 5.04 -5.03 79.48
N ILE A 81 4.29 -4.92 78.39
CA ILE A 81 4.81 -4.67 77.04
C ILE A 81 4.21 -3.38 76.54
N ASN A 82 5.06 -2.39 76.25
CA ASN A 82 4.66 -1.02 75.87
C ASN A 82 3.61 -0.44 76.84
N ALA A 83 3.87 -0.58 78.14
CA ALA A 83 3.00 -0.16 79.26
C ALA A 83 1.65 -0.89 79.41
N ASN A 84 1.36 -1.90 78.58
CA ASN A 84 0.18 -2.75 78.74
C ASN A 84 0.52 -3.99 79.58
N ASN A 85 -0.31 -4.30 80.59
CA ASN A 85 -0.14 -5.52 81.39
C ASN A 85 -0.40 -6.76 80.52
N VAL A 86 0.55 -7.70 80.51
CA VAL A 86 0.49 -8.95 79.76
C VAL A 86 0.41 -10.12 80.74
N VAL A 87 -0.61 -10.94 80.59
CA VAL A 87 -0.80 -12.12 81.42
C VAL A 87 0.23 -13.19 81.04
N VAL A 88 0.96 -13.67 82.03
CA VAL A 88 1.85 -14.82 81.91
C VAL A 88 1.05 -16.09 82.22
N SER A 89 1.16 -17.10 81.36
CA SER A 89 0.50 -18.39 81.52
C SER A 89 1.09 -19.18 82.70
N PRO A 90 0.40 -20.23 83.19
CA PRO A 90 0.96 -21.15 84.18
C PRO A 90 2.22 -21.89 83.72
N THR A 91 2.49 -21.91 82.41
CA THR A 91 3.70 -22.50 81.80
C THR A 91 4.80 -21.45 81.56
N ASN A 92 4.70 -20.27 82.19
CA ASN A 92 5.66 -19.17 82.10
C ASN A 92 5.79 -18.56 80.69
N GLU A 93 4.75 -18.68 79.87
CA GLU A 93 4.69 -18.15 78.50
C GLU A 93 3.82 -16.90 78.46
N PHE A 94 4.15 -15.95 77.60
CA PHE A 94 3.30 -14.80 77.33
C PHE A 94 3.09 -14.62 75.83
N SER A 95 1.96 -13.99 75.50
CA SER A 95 1.60 -13.61 74.15
C SER A 95 1.05 -12.19 74.18
N TYR A 96 1.61 -11.32 73.35
CA TYR A 96 1.15 -9.95 73.22
C TYR A 96 0.95 -9.61 71.75
N PHE A 97 -0.25 -9.14 71.44
CA PHE A 97 -0.62 -8.70 70.10
C PHE A 97 -0.37 -7.20 69.98
N MET A 98 0.38 -6.80 68.96
CA MET A 98 0.73 -5.42 68.70
C MET A 98 0.38 -5.03 67.27
N ASP A 99 -0.44 -3.98 67.12
CA ASP A 99 -0.58 -3.28 65.85
C ASP A 99 0.67 -2.42 65.60
N LEU A 100 1.16 -2.45 64.36
CA LEU A 100 2.35 -1.74 63.95
C LEU A 100 1.96 -0.49 63.17
N ALA A 101 2.56 0.65 63.54
CA ALA A 101 2.61 1.81 62.66
C ALA A 101 3.69 1.59 61.59
N PRO A 102 3.58 2.15 60.37
CA PRO A 102 4.67 2.09 59.39
C PRO A 102 6.01 2.56 60.00
N GLY A 103 7.09 1.82 59.74
CA GLY A 103 8.42 2.09 60.28
C GLY A 103 8.76 1.35 61.58
N ILE A 104 9.70 1.91 62.37
CA ILE A 104 10.23 1.25 63.58
C ILE A 104 9.26 1.41 64.75
N ASN A 105 8.77 0.27 65.25
CA ASN A 105 7.95 0.14 66.44
C ASN A 105 8.79 -0.43 67.58
N PRO A 106 8.98 0.31 68.69
CA PRO A 106 9.68 -0.23 69.85
C PRO A 106 8.82 -1.26 70.59
N VAL A 107 9.47 -2.32 71.10
CA VAL A 107 8.88 -3.32 71.97
C VAL A 107 9.60 -3.27 73.30
N ASN A 108 9.06 -2.47 74.23
CA ASN A 108 9.62 -2.27 75.55
C ASN A 108 8.97 -3.24 76.53
N ILE A 109 9.75 -4.17 77.08
CA ILE A 109 9.30 -5.20 78.01
C ILE A 109 9.84 -4.88 79.40
N VAL A 110 8.96 -4.78 80.39
CA VAL A 110 9.29 -4.58 81.80
C VAL A 110 8.62 -5.68 82.60
N ALA A 111 9.40 -6.48 83.32
CA ALA A 111 8.87 -7.51 84.20
C ALA A 111 9.41 -7.35 85.61
N ALA A 112 8.58 -7.67 86.61
CA ALA A 112 8.96 -7.66 88.00
C ALA A 112 8.51 -8.95 88.70
N ASP A 113 9.25 -9.36 89.72
CA ASP A 113 8.85 -10.44 90.63
C ASP A 113 8.13 -9.92 91.89
N GLU A 114 7.74 -10.81 92.79
CA GLU A 114 7.07 -10.48 94.07
C GLU A 114 7.99 -9.78 95.10
N HIS A 115 9.31 -9.79 94.88
CA HIS A 115 10.33 -9.15 95.72
C HIS A 115 10.74 -7.76 95.22
N GLY A 116 10.27 -7.38 94.03
CA GLY A 116 10.50 -6.09 93.39
C GLY A 116 11.74 -6.03 92.50
N ASN A 117 12.37 -7.17 92.15
CA ASN A 117 13.45 -7.17 91.17
C ASN A 117 12.88 -7.03 89.76
N ILE A 118 13.55 -6.25 88.89
CA ILE A 118 12.99 -5.81 87.60
C ILE A 118 13.94 -6.14 86.45
N THR A 119 13.39 -6.71 85.37
CA THR A 119 14.05 -6.81 84.06
C THR A 119 13.43 -5.83 83.08
N LYS A 120 14.28 -5.10 82.34
CA LYS A 120 13.87 -4.20 81.25
C LYS A 120 14.60 -4.59 79.96
N LYS A 121 13.86 -4.75 78.88
CA LYS A 121 14.38 -5.06 77.54
C LYS A 121 13.68 -4.19 76.50
N SER A 122 14.41 -3.79 75.46
CA SER A 122 13.86 -3.00 74.35
C SER A 122 14.28 -3.64 73.04
N TYR A 123 13.30 -3.98 72.21
CA TYR A 123 13.52 -4.52 70.88
C TYR A 123 12.87 -3.62 69.82
N LYS A 124 13.18 -3.86 68.55
CA LYS A 124 12.67 -3.07 67.43
C LYS A 124 12.01 -3.97 66.39
N VAL A 125 10.77 -3.66 66.03
CA VAL A 125 10.06 -4.27 64.91
C VAL A 125 9.82 -3.21 63.84
N ASN A 126 10.40 -3.38 62.65
CA ASN A 126 10.16 -2.51 61.51
C ASN A 126 9.01 -3.06 60.66
N TYR A 127 7.91 -2.31 60.54
CA TYR A 127 6.84 -2.64 59.62
C TYR A 127 7.09 -1.93 58.29
N ASN A 128 7.51 -2.70 57.27
CA ASN A 128 7.55 -2.23 55.90
C ASN A 128 6.15 -2.36 55.28
N SER A 129 5.44 -1.24 55.18
CA SER A 129 4.11 -1.19 54.56
C SER A 129 4.15 -1.18 53.04
N ASP A 130 5.30 -0.92 52.44
CA ASP A 130 5.44 -0.82 51.00
C ASP A 130 5.76 -2.17 50.36
N ARG A 131 4.92 -2.54 49.39
CA ARG A 131 4.99 -3.81 48.65
C ARG A 131 5.07 -3.58 47.15
N LEU A 132 5.14 -2.33 46.70
CA LEU A 132 5.18 -1.97 45.29
C LEU A 132 6.60 -1.53 44.93
N GLY A 133 7.04 -1.88 43.73
CA GLY A 133 8.30 -1.36 43.21
C GLY A 133 8.14 0.07 42.67
N PRO A 134 9.25 0.79 42.47
CA PRO A 134 9.23 2.14 41.90
C PRO A 134 8.54 2.22 40.54
N VAL A 135 7.90 3.33 40.23
CA VAL A 135 7.38 3.62 38.89
C VAL A 135 8.50 4.17 38.01
N ILE A 136 8.81 3.50 36.89
CA ILE A 136 9.86 3.92 35.95
C ILE A 136 9.25 4.57 34.69
N THR A 137 9.49 5.87 34.54
CA THR A 137 9.16 6.62 33.33
C THR A 137 10.44 6.93 32.55
N ILE A 138 10.51 6.55 31.27
CA ILE A 138 11.65 6.92 30.42
C ILE A 138 11.29 8.22 29.71
N THR A 139 12.14 9.23 29.87
CA THR A 139 11.95 10.56 29.26
C THR A 139 12.78 10.69 28.00
N GLU A 140 13.97 10.09 27.94
CA GLU A 140 14.79 10.01 26.73
C GLU A 140 15.46 8.63 26.63
N PRO A 141 15.42 7.95 25.48
CA PRO A 141 14.65 8.32 24.30
C PRO A 141 13.13 8.12 24.48
N VAL A 142 12.33 8.84 23.69
CA VAL A 142 10.87 8.69 23.68
C VAL A 142 10.48 7.50 22.80
N PHE A 143 9.76 6.53 23.38
CA PHE A 143 9.27 5.36 22.67
C PHE A 143 7.79 5.55 22.28
N ILE A 144 7.45 5.23 21.04
CA ILE A 144 6.07 5.25 20.53
C ILE A 144 5.56 3.80 20.49
N GLN A 145 4.35 3.56 21.01
CA GLN A 145 3.78 2.21 21.09
C GLN A 145 3.64 1.60 19.69
N GLY A 146 4.22 0.41 19.50
CA GLY A 146 4.20 -0.33 18.23
C GLY A 146 5.24 0.11 17.19
N GLN A 147 6.11 1.06 17.51
CA GLN A 147 7.20 1.48 16.62
C GLN A 147 8.57 1.10 17.20
N GLU A 148 9.48 0.67 16.33
CA GLU A 148 10.87 0.44 16.69
C GLU A 148 11.61 1.78 16.86
N TYR A 149 12.49 1.85 17.87
CA TYR A 149 13.35 3.01 18.08
C TYR A 149 14.70 2.80 17.39
N PHE A 150 15.08 3.72 16.50
CA PHE A 150 16.35 3.71 15.79
C PHE A 150 17.30 4.78 16.33
N HIS A 151 18.54 4.40 16.59
CA HIS A 151 19.60 5.28 17.05
C HIS A 151 20.78 5.30 16.07
N ARG A 152 21.50 6.42 15.99
CA ARG A 152 22.53 6.64 14.95
C ARG A 152 23.97 6.67 15.45
N THR A 153 24.21 6.64 16.76
CA THR A 153 25.56 6.67 17.35
C THR A 153 25.78 5.47 18.28
N GLU A 154 27.03 5.00 18.39
CA GLU A 154 27.36 3.84 19.24
C GLU A 154 27.11 4.10 20.74
N ASN A 155 26.92 5.35 21.16
CA ASN A 155 26.57 5.70 22.53
C ASN A 155 25.17 6.31 22.58
N ILE A 156 24.35 5.86 23.52
CA ILE A 156 23.04 6.44 23.84
C ILE A 156 22.99 6.83 25.31
N THR A 157 22.30 7.93 25.61
CA THR A 157 21.97 8.30 26.99
C THR A 157 20.52 7.92 27.26
N ILE A 158 20.29 7.07 28.25
CA ILE A 158 18.96 6.76 28.78
C ILE A 158 18.70 7.73 29.92
N LYS A 159 17.62 8.51 29.83
CA LYS A 159 17.12 9.36 30.91
C LYS A 159 15.71 8.94 31.30
N GLY A 160 15.40 9.07 32.57
CA GLY A 160 14.07 8.81 33.07
C GLY A 160 13.84 9.40 34.45
N ILE A 161 12.66 9.13 34.98
CA ILE A 161 12.24 9.46 36.33
C ILE A 161 11.86 8.14 36.99
N ALA A 162 12.34 7.94 38.21
CA ALA A 162 11.90 6.84 39.07
C ALA A 162 11.26 7.43 40.32
N GLU A 163 10.02 7.03 40.61
CA GLU A 163 9.29 7.52 41.77
C GLU A 163 8.79 6.38 42.63
N ASP A 164 8.96 6.54 43.93
CA ASP A 164 8.46 5.62 44.95
C ASP A 164 8.15 6.39 46.24
N GLU A 165 7.18 5.93 47.02
CA GLU A 165 6.78 6.58 48.29
C GLU A 165 7.87 6.46 49.36
N THR A 166 8.66 5.38 49.34
CA THR A 166 9.78 5.15 50.27
C THR A 166 11.12 5.69 49.74
N GLY A 167 11.13 6.17 48.50
CA GLY A 167 12.30 6.70 47.82
C GLY A 167 13.12 5.63 47.10
N ILE A 168 14.09 6.07 46.30
CA ILE A 168 14.86 5.20 45.40
C ILE A 168 16.22 4.86 46.03
N GLN A 169 16.51 3.57 46.20
CA GLN A 169 17.80 3.09 46.69
C GLN A 169 18.87 3.15 45.60
N ASN A 170 18.60 2.57 44.42
CA ASN A 170 19.47 2.63 43.25
C ASN A 170 18.70 2.32 41.95
N ILE A 171 19.34 2.64 40.83
CA ILE A 171 18.85 2.32 39.49
C ILE A 171 20.02 1.73 38.71
N LEU A 172 19.78 0.63 38.00
CA LEU A 172 20.72 -0.04 37.12
C LEU A 172 20.21 0.04 35.68
N VAL A 173 21.10 0.38 34.75
CA VAL A 173 20.85 0.28 33.30
C VAL A 173 21.89 -0.68 32.74
N ASN A 174 21.45 -1.85 32.29
CA ASN A 174 22.30 -2.95 31.82
C ASN A 174 23.42 -3.29 32.83
N GLU A 175 23.02 -3.55 34.08
CA GLU A 175 23.90 -3.84 35.23
C GLU A 175 24.84 -2.70 35.67
N THR A 176 24.81 -1.55 34.98
CA THR A 176 25.60 -0.36 35.34
C THR A 176 24.77 0.60 36.18
N LYS A 177 25.31 1.08 37.30
CA LYS A 177 24.61 2.04 38.18
C LYS A 177 24.38 3.37 37.46
N ALA A 178 23.12 3.79 37.35
CA ALA A 178 22.74 5.08 36.80
C ALA A 178 23.04 6.21 37.80
N THR A 179 23.28 7.42 37.27
CA THR A 179 23.36 8.62 38.10
C THR A 179 21.95 9.10 38.40
N VAL A 180 21.63 9.32 39.67
CA VAL A 180 20.32 9.84 40.12
C VAL A 180 20.52 11.26 40.65
N THR A 181 19.71 12.20 40.16
CA THR A 181 19.74 13.61 40.56
C THR A 181 18.89 13.86 41.81
N GLN A 182 19.04 15.05 42.42
CA GLN A 182 18.19 15.49 43.53
C GLN A 182 16.72 15.68 43.13
N THR A 183 16.43 15.76 41.81
CA THR A 183 15.10 15.94 41.21
C THR A 183 14.42 14.62 40.83
N LYS A 184 14.93 13.47 41.32
CA LYS A 184 14.45 12.10 41.00
C LYS A 184 14.65 11.67 39.53
N GLU A 185 15.39 12.44 38.76
CA GLU A 185 15.77 12.05 37.41
C GLU A 185 16.97 11.12 37.48
N PHE A 186 17.04 10.16 36.56
CA PHE A 186 18.20 9.32 36.38
C PHE A 186 18.72 9.39 34.97
N PHE A 187 20.03 9.20 34.81
CA PHE A 187 20.63 9.00 33.51
C PHE A 187 21.77 7.98 33.53
N ALA A 188 21.91 7.25 32.42
CA ALA A 188 23.01 6.33 32.17
C ALA A 188 23.43 6.39 30.71
N GLN A 189 24.74 6.37 30.44
CA GLN A 189 25.26 6.17 29.09
C GLN A 189 25.46 4.68 28.84
N VAL A 190 25.01 4.23 27.68
CA VAL A 190 25.12 2.84 27.25
C VAL A 190 25.78 2.80 25.88
N LYS A 191 26.82 1.97 25.76
CA LYS A 191 27.42 1.64 24.48
C LYS A 191 26.60 0.55 23.80
N LEU A 192 26.13 0.82 22.59
CA LEU A 192 25.35 -0.08 21.75
C LEU A 192 26.26 -0.86 20.80
N THR A 193 25.83 -2.07 20.44
CA THR A 193 26.38 -2.84 19.32
C THR A 193 25.53 -2.66 18.08
N GLU A 194 26.11 -2.72 16.88
CA GLU A 194 25.35 -2.60 15.61
C GLU A 194 24.18 -3.61 15.60
N GLY A 195 22.99 -3.16 15.20
CA GLY A 195 21.76 -3.96 15.22
C GLY A 195 20.92 -3.80 16.49
N LYS A 196 20.20 -4.86 16.87
CA LYS A 196 19.18 -4.84 17.93
C LYS A 196 19.81 -4.98 19.32
N ASN A 197 19.59 -3.98 20.17
CA ASN A 197 20.06 -3.93 21.56
C ASN A 197 18.86 -4.03 22.51
N MET A 198 18.96 -4.86 23.55
CA MET A 198 17.98 -4.96 24.63
C MET A 198 18.58 -4.42 25.92
N LEU A 199 18.10 -3.27 26.39
CA LEU A 199 18.59 -2.63 27.60
C LEU A 199 17.61 -2.87 28.76
N LEU A 200 18.09 -3.45 29.86
CA LEU A 200 17.30 -3.69 31.06
C LEU A 200 17.52 -2.57 32.07
N VAL A 201 16.45 -1.87 32.43
CA VAL A 201 16.43 -0.85 33.49
C VAL A 201 15.79 -1.47 34.74
N LYS A 202 16.53 -1.51 35.86
CA LYS A 202 16.03 -1.97 37.17
C LYS A 202 16.06 -0.81 38.15
N ALA A 203 14.95 -0.52 38.82
CA ALA A 203 14.89 0.44 39.92
C ALA A 203 14.52 -0.27 41.22
N PHE A 204 15.23 0.06 42.30
CA PHE A 204 15.02 -0.51 43.63
C PHE A 204 14.61 0.61 44.57
N ASP A 205 13.58 0.39 45.37
CA ASP A 205 13.19 1.32 46.44
C ASP A 205 14.00 1.09 47.73
N MET A 206 13.74 1.89 48.77
CA MET A 206 14.36 1.71 50.09
C MET A 206 13.85 0.48 50.86
N SER A 207 12.74 -0.09 50.39
CA SER A 207 12.01 -1.23 50.95
C SER A 207 12.47 -2.58 50.38
N GLY A 208 13.30 -2.56 49.34
CA GLY A 208 13.80 -3.72 48.61
C GLY A 208 12.91 -4.20 47.45
N ASN A 209 11.82 -3.50 47.11
CA ASN A 209 11.00 -3.83 45.96
C ASN A 209 11.67 -3.35 44.66
N ILE A 210 11.38 -4.05 43.56
CA ILE A 210 12.07 -3.89 42.28
C ILE A 210 11.05 -3.70 41.16
N THR A 211 11.33 -2.76 40.27
CA THR A 211 10.66 -2.64 38.96
C THR A 211 11.66 -2.80 37.83
N GLU A 212 11.29 -3.60 36.82
CA GLU A 212 12.10 -3.82 35.63
C GLU A 212 11.43 -3.25 34.38
N LYS A 213 12.22 -2.65 33.48
CA LYS A 213 11.77 -2.13 32.19
C LYS A 213 12.77 -2.44 31.10
N VAL A 214 12.31 -3.13 30.04
CA VAL A 214 13.14 -3.47 28.88
C VAL A 214 12.95 -2.43 27.78
N LEU A 215 14.06 -1.88 27.29
CA LEU A 215 14.10 -0.96 26.15
C LEU A 215 14.74 -1.69 24.96
N THR A 216 14.09 -1.61 23.80
CA THR A 216 14.64 -2.18 22.55
C THR A 216 15.08 -1.05 21.64
N ILE A 217 16.37 -1.02 21.30
CA ILE A 217 16.98 0.03 20.47
C ILE A 217 17.73 -0.62 19.31
N ASN A 218 17.42 -0.20 18.09
CA ASN A 218 18.16 -0.59 16.89
C ASN A 218 19.21 0.48 16.58
N TYR A 219 20.50 0.14 16.73
CA TYR A 219 21.60 1.05 16.39
C TYR A 219 22.11 0.76 14.98
N SER A 220 22.26 1.81 14.16
CA SER A 220 23.14 1.74 12.99
C SER A 220 23.87 3.04 12.71
N SER A 221 25.14 2.89 12.32
CA SER A 221 25.98 4.00 11.84
C SER A 221 25.65 4.45 10.42
N ASP A 222 24.72 3.77 9.73
CA ASP A 222 24.43 4.05 8.33
C ASP A 222 23.38 5.14 8.13
N THR A 223 23.77 6.17 7.39
CA THR A 223 22.91 7.30 7.04
C THR A 223 22.65 7.39 5.53
N ASP A 224 23.38 6.60 4.74
CA ASP A 224 23.29 6.65 3.29
C ASP A 224 22.21 5.67 2.82
N GLY A 225 21.49 6.03 1.75
CA GLY A 225 20.57 5.09 1.10
C GLY A 225 21.33 4.08 0.25
N PRO A 226 20.68 2.96 -0.16
CA PRO A 226 21.29 1.98 -1.04
C PRO A 226 21.83 2.60 -2.33
N SER A 227 22.95 2.09 -2.83
CA SER A 227 23.35 2.33 -4.22
C SER A 227 22.29 1.75 -5.16
N LEU A 228 21.91 2.50 -6.20
CA LEU A 228 20.84 2.12 -7.13
C LEU A 228 21.32 2.32 -8.58
N THR A 229 21.18 1.30 -9.41
CA THR A 229 21.53 1.34 -10.84
C THR A 229 20.44 0.67 -11.67
N ILE A 230 19.92 1.38 -12.68
CA ILE A 230 18.95 0.81 -13.63
C ILE A 230 19.71 0.16 -14.79
N LEU A 231 19.45 -1.13 -15.01
CA LEU A 231 20.06 -1.93 -16.08
C LEU A 231 19.15 -2.02 -17.31
N GLU A 232 17.84 -2.18 -17.09
CA GLU A 232 16.84 -2.26 -18.15
C GLU A 232 15.61 -1.41 -17.77
N PRO A 233 15.08 -0.54 -18.65
CA PRO A 233 15.73 -0.12 -19.90
C PRO A 233 17.07 0.58 -19.62
N ALA A 234 18.00 0.56 -20.58
CA ALA A 234 19.28 1.25 -20.42
C ALA A 234 19.03 2.76 -20.29
N VAL A 235 19.19 3.31 -19.09
CA VAL A 235 18.97 4.72 -18.80
C VAL A 235 20.30 5.48 -18.98
N THR A 236 20.37 6.33 -20.00
CA THR A 236 21.46 7.31 -20.15
C THR A 236 20.89 8.70 -19.93
N ARG A 237 21.54 9.53 -19.09
CA ARG A 237 21.06 10.89 -18.81
C ARG A 237 20.93 11.70 -20.11
N GLY A 238 19.71 12.21 -20.37
CA GLY A 238 19.39 12.98 -21.57
C GLY A 238 18.84 12.18 -22.76
N SER A 239 18.83 10.85 -22.69
CA SER A 239 18.26 10.00 -23.75
C SER A 239 16.76 9.78 -23.55
N LEU A 240 15.99 9.90 -24.63
CA LEU A 240 14.59 9.47 -24.68
C LEU A 240 14.53 7.94 -24.77
N ILE A 241 13.85 7.29 -23.84
CA ILE A 241 13.59 5.86 -23.88
C ILE A 241 12.24 5.66 -24.55
N VAL A 242 12.22 5.00 -25.70
CA VAL A 242 10.98 4.71 -26.44
C VAL A 242 10.68 3.22 -26.36
N SER A 243 9.44 2.86 -25.99
CA SER A 243 8.99 1.47 -25.96
C SER A 243 7.77 1.25 -26.86
N LYS A 244 7.71 0.08 -27.49
CA LYS A 244 6.56 -0.38 -28.30
C LYS A 244 5.63 -1.28 -27.49
N LYS A 245 6.14 -1.84 -26.39
CA LYS A 245 5.46 -2.84 -25.59
C LYS A 245 4.53 -2.16 -24.58
N GLU A 246 3.38 -2.79 -24.37
CA GLU A 246 2.48 -2.43 -23.27
C GLU A 246 3.11 -2.69 -21.91
N VAL A 247 3.92 -3.74 -21.83
CA VAL A 247 4.65 -4.12 -20.63
C VAL A 247 6.13 -3.89 -20.87
N GLN A 248 6.73 -3.04 -20.06
CA GLN A 248 8.18 -2.83 -20.01
C GLN A 248 8.72 -3.49 -18.75
N ILE A 249 9.71 -4.36 -18.92
CA ILE A 249 10.45 -4.91 -17.79
C ILE A 249 11.43 -3.84 -17.32
N VAL A 250 11.41 -3.55 -16.02
CA VAL A 250 12.38 -2.71 -15.34
C VAL A 250 13.28 -3.61 -14.49
N LYS A 251 14.59 -3.60 -14.79
CA LYS A 251 15.61 -4.33 -14.05
C LYS A 251 16.67 -3.39 -13.53
N GLY A 252 17.23 -3.70 -12.37
CA GLY A 252 18.35 -2.96 -11.84
C GLY A 252 19.05 -3.69 -10.71
N LEU A 253 20.02 -3.00 -10.12
CA LEU A 253 20.77 -3.41 -8.94
C LEU A 253 20.53 -2.39 -7.83
N ALA A 254 20.21 -2.90 -6.64
CA ALA A 254 20.18 -2.13 -5.41
C ALA A 254 21.12 -2.81 -4.40
N PHE A 255 22.12 -2.09 -3.90
CA PHE A 255 23.08 -2.65 -2.94
C PHE A 255 23.30 -1.69 -1.77
N ASP A 256 23.26 -2.26 -0.57
CA ASP A 256 23.54 -1.59 0.69
C ASP A 256 24.33 -2.53 1.60
N ARG A 257 25.29 -2.00 2.37
CA ARG A 257 26.13 -2.80 3.27
C ARG A 257 25.36 -3.48 4.40
N ASN A 258 24.24 -2.88 4.83
CA ASN A 258 23.33 -3.44 5.84
C ASN A 258 22.18 -4.24 5.21
N GLY A 259 22.12 -4.24 3.88
CA GLY A 259 21.15 -4.94 3.07
C GLY A 259 19.96 -4.07 2.68
N VAL A 260 19.39 -4.40 1.54
CA VAL A 260 18.19 -3.72 1.01
C VAL A 260 16.95 -4.34 1.63
N LYS A 261 16.09 -3.50 2.19
CA LYS A 261 14.78 -3.90 2.74
C LYS A 261 13.76 -4.12 1.64
N GLU A 262 13.65 -3.15 0.72
CA GLU A 262 12.72 -3.22 -0.41
C GLU A 262 13.12 -2.30 -1.56
N VAL A 263 12.67 -2.64 -2.77
CA VAL A 263 12.71 -1.76 -3.95
C VAL A 263 11.29 -1.55 -4.44
N LEU A 264 10.90 -0.29 -4.63
CA LEU A 264 9.60 0.12 -5.14
C LEU A 264 9.75 0.75 -6.53
N VAL A 265 8.92 0.35 -7.48
CA VAL A 265 8.81 1.00 -8.80
C VAL A 265 7.39 1.54 -8.97
N ASN A 266 7.24 2.86 -9.08
CA ASN A 266 5.93 3.55 -9.03
C ASN A 266 5.07 3.05 -7.86
N SER A 267 5.67 2.96 -6.67
CA SER A 267 5.05 2.48 -5.42
C SER A 267 4.69 0.98 -5.39
N ARG A 268 5.03 0.19 -6.42
CA ARG A 268 4.83 -1.27 -6.43
C ARG A 268 6.11 -1.99 -6.01
N PRO A 269 6.04 -3.00 -5.12
CA PRO A 269 7.21 -3.76 -4.71
C PRO A 269 7.76 -4.59 -5.87
N ALA A 270 9.07 -4.48 -6.12
CA ALA A 270 9.82 -5.31 -7.05
C ALA A 270 10.43 -6.50 -6.31
N ALA A 271 10.51 -7.66 -6.97
CA ALA A 271 11.19 -8.82 -6.40
C ALA A 271 12.70 -8.56 -6.42
N VAL A 272 13.37 -8.66 -5.27
CA VAL A 272 14.81 -8.45 -5.10
C VAL A 272 15.46 -9.76 -4.67
N ASN A 273 16.54 -10.18 -5.33
CA ASN A 273 17.28 -11.38 -4.94
C ASN A 273 18.44 -11.08 -3.96
N GLU A 274 19.12 -12.12 -3.49
CA GLU A 274 20.24 -12.00 -2.53
C GLU A 274 21.43 -11.17 -3.06
N LYS A 275 21.55 -11.02 -4.38
CA LYS A 275 22.59 -10.20 -5.03
C LYS A 275 22.17 -8.73 -5.21
N GLY A 276 20.95 -8.37 -4.79
CA GLY A 276 20.41 -7.03 -4.97
C GLY A 276 19.84 -6.76 -6.36
N GLU A 277 19.72 -7.77 -7.22
CA GLU A 277 19.06 -7.63 -8.52
C GLU A 277 17.55 -7.56 -8.30
N PHE A 278 16.91 -6.55 -8.88
CA PHE A 278 15.46 -6.41 -8.87
C PHE A 278 14.86 -6.45 -10.26
N THR A 279 13.65 -6.98 -10.36
CA THR A 279 12.87 -6.99 -11.62
C THR A 279 11.40 -6.72 -11.35
N ILE A 280 10.75 -5.97 -12.23
CA ILE A 280 9.31 -5.75 -12.20
C ILE A 280 8.76 -5.41 -13.59
N ASP A 281 7.54 -5.88 -13.85
CA ASP A 281 6.79 -5.56 -15.06
C ASP A 281 5.97 -4.28 -14.85
N MET A 282 6.30 -3.28 -15.67
CA MET A 282 5.63 -1.98 -15.70
C MET A 282 4.66 -1.91 -16.87
N LEU A 283 3.38 -1.71 -16.57
CA LEU A 283 2.38 -1.39 -17.57
C LEU A 283 2.58 0.08 -17.99
N LEU A 284 2.80 0.30 -19.28
CA LEU A 284 3.00 1.61 -19.86
C LEU A 284 1.70 2.11 -20.53
N ASN A 285 1.28 3.31 -20.19
CA ASN A 285 0.31 4.08 -20.97
C ASN A 285 0.94 4.56 -22.28
N LEU A 286 0.14 4.90 -23.29
CA LEU A 286 0.66 5.58 -24.48
C LEU A 286 1.16 6.99 -24.12
N GLY A 287 2.20 7.47 -24.80
CA GLY A 287 2.89 8.71 -24.44
C GLY A 287 3.93 8.52 -23.32
N ASP A 288 4.23 9.58 -22.60
CA ASP A 288 5.29 9.60 -21.59
C ASP A 288 4.87 8.92 -20.28
N ASN A 289 5.62 7.91 -19.87
CA ASN A 289 5.45 7.21 -18.61
C ASN A 289 6.60 7.57 -17.68
N ARG A 290 6.28 8.25 -16.58
CA ARG A 290 7.27 8.51 -15.52
C ARG A 290 7.48 7.24 -14.69
N ILE A 291 8.72 6.78 -14.61
CA ILE A 291 9.13 5.65 -13.79
C ILE A 291 9.98 6.17 -12.63
N ILE A 292 9.53 5.89 -11.41
CA ILE A 292 10.20 6.26 -10.16
C ILE A 292 10.64 4.97 -9.49
N VAL A 293 11.94 4.78 -9.31
CA VAL A 293 12.53 3.64 -8.62
C VAL A 293 13.06 4.12 -7.27
N LYS A 294 12.59 3.54 -6.17
CA LYS A 294 13.02 3.85 -4.81
C LYS A 294 13.56 2.60 -4.15
N ALA A 295 14.83 2.60 -3.77
CA ALA A 295 15.44 1.55 -2.94
C ALA A 295 15.51 2.01 -1.48
N ILE A 296 15.18 1.12 -0.54
CA ILE A 296 15.14 1.40 0.90
C ILE A 296 15.99 0.33 1.61
N ASP A 297 16.91 0.74 2.48
CA ASP A 297 17.72 -0.17 3.30
C ASP A 297 16.94 -0.65 4.55
N LYS A 298 17.56 -1.52 5.35
CA LYS A 298 16.97 -1.98 6.63
C LYS A 298 16.87 -0.88 7.71
N ASN A 299 17.56 0.23 7.52
CA ASN A 299 17.60 1.38 8.41
C ASN A 299 16.64 2.51 7.98
N ASN A 300 15.85 2.25 6.94
CA ASN A 300 14.90 3.17 6.29
C ASN A 300 15.55 4.39 5.62
N ASN A 301 16.86 4.37 5.33
CA ASN A 301 17.46 5.32 4.40
C ASN A 301 17.07 4.90 2.96
N SER A 302 16.98 5.86 2.04
CA SER A 302 16.48 5.59 0.70
C SER A 302 17.15 6.38 -0.40
N THR A 303 17.26 5.76 -1.57
CA THR A 303 17.74 6.37 -2.82
C THR A 303 16.63 6.31 -3.87
N ILE A 304 16.46 7.39 -4.64
CA ILE A 304 15.44 7.49 -5.70
C ILE A 304 16.12 7.78 -7.04
N ASP A 305 15.75 7.02 -8.06
CA ASP A 305 16.05 7.33 -9.46
C ASP A 305 14.74 7.53 -10.24
N THR A 306 14.75 8.39 -11.26
CA THR A 306 13.57 8.71 -12.06
C THR A 306 13.94 8.86 -13.53
N PHE A 307 13.18 8.20 -14.38
CA PHE A 307 13.30 8.32 -15.84
C PHE A 307 11.93 8.28 -16.53
N PHE A 308 11.92 8.56 -17.82
CA PHE A 308 10.71 8.52 -18.64
C PHE A 308 10.82 7.44 -19.72
N ILE A 309 9.72 6.75 -19.96
CA ILE A 309 9.55 5.88 -21.13
C ILE A 309 8.39 6.39 -21.96
N THR A 310 8.65 6.84 -23.19
CA THR A 310 7.60 7.19 -24.14
C THR A 310 7.13 5.94 -24.86
N ARG A 311 5.88 5.51 -24.64
CA ARG A 311 5.27 4.43 -25.41
C ARG A 311 4.63 5.01 -26.68
N LYS A 312 5.11 4.64 -27.86
CA LYS A 312 4.58 5.14 -29.15
C LYS A 312 3.64 4.15 -29.83
N LEU A 313 2.56 4.67 -30.43
CA LEU A 313 1.55 3.90 -31.19
C LEU A 313 1.96 3.61 -32.65
N GLU A 314 2.94 4.36 -33.18
CA GLU A 314 3.25 4.48 -34.63
C GLU A 314 3.51 3.19 -35.38
N GLU A 315 4.10 2.16 -34.78
CA GLU A 315 4.45 0.94 -35.53
C GLU A 315 3.38 -0.15 -35.54
N ILE A 316 2.32 -0.06 -34.72
CA ILE A 316 1.26 -1.08 -34.72
C ILE A 316 0.30 -0.86 -35.90
N ILE A 317 0.09 0.40 -36.30
CA ILE A 317 -0.87 0.78 -37.35
C ILE A 317 -0.18 0.94 -38.73
N ALA A 318 1.12 1.25 -38.76
CA ALA A 318 1.81 1.69 -39.98
C ALA A 318 2.60 0.59 -40.74
N ALA A 319 2.39 -0.70 -40.46
CA ALA A 319 3.22 -1.78 -41.02
C ALA A 319 3.09 -1.97 -42.55
N GLY A 320 1.95 -1.61 -43.14
CA GLY A 320 1.73 -1.69 -44.60
C GLY A 320 1.78 -0.36 -45.33
N LYS A 321 1.86 -0.45 -46.66
CA LYS A 321 1.73 0.67 -47.59
C LYS A 321 0.28 1.11 -47.71
N TYR A 322 0.08 2.36 -48.08
CA TYR A 322 -1.20 2.97 -48.36
C TYR A 322 -1.30 3.31 -49.84
N TYR A 323 -2.21 2.64 -50.53
CA TYR A 323 -2.52 2.84 -51.93
C TYR A 323 -3.79 3.66 -52.09
N ALA A 324 -3.86 4.46 -53.15
CA ALA A 324 -5.09 5.10 -53.58
C ALA A 324 -5.36 4.89 -55.08
N LEU A 325 -6.61 4.61 -55.44
CA LEU A 325 -7.14 4.68 -56.79
C LEU A 325 -8.17 5.81 -56.86
N ILE A 326 -7.84 6.89 -57.57
CA ILE A 326 -8.62 8.12 -57.61
C ILE A 326 -9.21 8.29 -59.01
N ILE A 327 -10.53 8.36 -59.11
CA ILE A 327 -11.26 8.39 -60.38
C ILE A 327 -12.21 9.58 -60.39
N GLY A 328 -12.12 10.44 -61.40
CA GLY A 328 -13.01 11.58 -61.61
C GLY A 328 -13.41 11.71 -63.07
N ILE A 329 -14.71 11.77 -63.38
CA ILE A 329 -15.18 11.79 -64.77
C ILE A 329 -16.20 12.90 -64.99
N ASP A 330 -15.76 13.97 -65.68
CA ASP A 330 -16.63 15.06 -66.10
C ASP A 330 -17.10 14.87 -67.55
N LYS A 331 -16.22 14.37 -68.43
CA LYS A 331 -16.48 14.25 -69.87
C LYS A 331 -16.79 12.81 -70.27
N TYR A 332 -17.94 12.62 -70.92
CA TYR A 332 -18.40 11.33 -71.44
C TYR A 332 -18.52 11.38 -72.96
N LYS A 333 -18.15 10.30 -73.65
CA LYS A 333 -18.21 10.21 -75.13
C LYS A 333 -19.63 10.08 -75.69
N GLY A 334 -20.60 9.69 -74.85
CA GLY A 334 -21.92 9.25 -75.26
C GLY A 334 -23.10 10.14 -74.89
N THR A 335 -24.23 9.48 -74.62
CA THR A 335 -25.50 10.13 -74.25
C THR A 335 -25.55 10.72 -72.83
N TRP A 336 -24.46 10.60 -72.08
CA TRP A 336 -24.36 11.09 -70.70
C TRP A 336 -23.99 12.58 -70.69
N ALA A 337 -24.74 13.37 -69.93
CA ALA A 337 -24.46 14.80 -69.80
C ALA A 337 -23.11 15.01 -69.08
N PRO A 338 -22.29 15.99 -69.50
CA PRO A 338 -21.05 16.26 -68.79
C PRO A 338 -21.33 16.78 -67.37
N LEU A 339 -20.44 16.42 -66.45
CA LEU A 339 -20.40 16.95 -65.08
C LEU A 339 -19.39 18.10 -65.01
N ARG A 340 -19.41 18.84 -63.89
CA ARG A 340 -18.55 20.02 -63.68
C ARG A 340 -17.53 19.85 -62.57
N ASN A 341 -17.83 19.02 -61.57
CA ASN A 341 -17.06 18.95 -60.33
C ASN A 341 -16.29 17.64 -60.16
N ALA A 342 -16.57 16.58 -60.92
CA ALA A 342 -16.08 15.25 -60.61
C ALA A 342 -14.56 15.11 -60.73
N VAL A 343 -13.96 15.74 -61.76
CA VAL A 343 -12.49 15.78 -61.88
C VAL A 343 -11.89 16.69 -60.81
N ASN A 344 -12.56 17.80 -60.46
CA ASN A 344 -12.07 18.72 -59.44
C ASN A 344 -12.09 18.08 -58.03
N ASP A 345 -13.14 17.33 -57.72
CA ASP A 345 -13.30 16.52 -56.51
C ASP A 345 -12.17 15.50 -56.38
N ALA A 346 -11.95 14.70 -57.42
CA ALA A 346 -10.90 13.69 -57.45
C ALA A 346 -9.50 14.31 -57.25
N LYS A 347 -9.20 15.43 -57.92
CA LYS A 347 -7.92 16.15 -57.78
C LYS A 347 -7.72 16.74 -56.38
N ALA A 348 -8.77 17.27 -55.77
CA ALA A 348 -8.70 17.84 -54.43
C ALA A 348 -8.47 16.75 -53.37
N VAL A 349 -9.13 15.59 -53.52
CA VAL A 349 -8.89 14.43 -52.65
C VAL A 349 -7.45 13.96 -52.79
N GLU A 350 -6.97 13.71 -54.02
CA GLU A 350 -5.57 13.34 -54.26
C GLU A 350 -4.60 14.32 -53.60
N SER A 351 -4.80 15.62 -53.84
CA SER A 351 -3.90 16.67 -53.32
C SER A 351 -3.85 16.66 -51.79
N LEU A 352 -5.00 16.50 -51.14
CA LEU A 352 -5.11 16.46 -49.68
C LEU A 352 -4.43 15.21 -49.11
N ILE A 353 -4.77 14.02 -49.61
CA ILE A 353 -4.22 12.77 -49.06
C ILE A 353 -2.71 12.68 -49.30
N LYS A 354 -2.23 13.20 -50.43
CA LYS A 354 -0.80 13.24 -50.76
C LYS A 354 -0.02 14.19 -49.87
N SER A 355 -0.60 15.34 -49.51
CA SER A 355 0.06 16.36 -48.70
C SER A 355 0.00 16.06 -47.21
N GLU A 356 -1.16 15.66 -46.68
CA GLU A 356 -1.39 15.58 -45.24
C GLU A 356 -1.40 14.16 -44.67
N TYR A 357 -1.54 13.10 -45.49
CA TYR A 357 -1.76 11.74 -45.00
C TYR A 357 -0.75 10.72 -45.56
N LYS A 358 -0.52 9.62 -44.84
CA LYS A 358 0.36 8.53 -45.27
C LYS A 358 -0.29 7.80 -46.46
N PHE A 359 0.10 8.18 -47.67
CA PHE A 359 -0.18 7.46 -48.92
C PHE A 359 1.14 7.31 -49.67
N ASP A 360 1.48 6.06 -49.98
CA ASP A 360 2.74 5.66 -50.59
C ASP A 360 2.61 5.63 -52.11
N GLU A 361 1.49 5.14 -52.64
CA GLU A 361 1.24 5.02 -54.08
C GLU A 361 -0.16 5.55 -54.42
N ILE A 362 -0.26 6.41 -55.44
CA ILE A 362 -1.54 6.99 -55.88
C ILE A 362 -1.65 6.79 -57.39
N ILE A 363 -2.73 6.15 -57.83
CA ILE A 363 -3.10 5.94 -59.22
C ILE A 363 -4.32 6.81 -59.50
N SER A 364 -4.22 7.76 -60.41
CA SER A 364 -5.31 8.67 -60.77
C SER A 364 -5.75 8.47 -62.22
N MET A 365 -7.06 8.50 -62.47
CA MET A 365 -7.66 8.44 -63.81
C MET A 365 -8.73 9.52 -63.94
N TYR A 366 -8.61 10.37 -64.97
CA TYR A 366 -9.54 11.47 -65.20
C TYR A 366 -10.11 11.44 -66.62
N ASP A 367 -11.40 11.79 -66.75
CA ASP A 367 -12.08 11.88 -68.05
C ASP A 367 -11.78 10.65 -68.93
N GLU A 368 -11.22 10.86 -70.13
CA GLU A 368 -10.98 9.81 -71.14
C GLU A 368 -10.07 8.66 -70.66
N ASP A 369 -9.20 8.91 -69.68
CA ASP A 369 -8.35 7.88 -69.06
C ASP A 369 -9.19 6.90 -68.23
N ALA A 370 -10.33 7.33 -67.69
CA ALA A 370 -11.25 6.52 -66.90
C ALA A 370 -12.24 5.74 -67.80
N SER A 371 -11.70 5.07 -68.81
CA SER A 371 -12.46 4.13 -69.64
C SER A 371 -12.79 2.84 -68.88
N ARG A 372 -13.84 2.12 -69.32
CA ARG A 372 -14.25 0.84 -68.71
C ARG A 372 -13.08 -0.13 -68.62
N LYS A 373 -12.33 -0.23 -69.72
CA LYS A 373 -11.15 -1.10 -69.83
C LYS A 373 -10.08 -0.70 -68.81
N ASN A 374 -9.70 0.58 -68.77
CA ASN A 374 -8.63 1.04 -67.90
C ASN A 374 -8.99 0.87 -66.41
N ILE A 375 -10.23 1.15 -66.02
CA ILE A 375 -10.68 0.98 -64.63
C ILE A 375 -10.53 -0.48 -64.20
N ILE A 376 -10.98 -1.43 -65.03
CA ILE A 376 -10.86 -2.87 -64.76
C ILE A 376 -9.39 -3.31 -64.69
N GLU A 377 -8.56 -2.90 -65.66
CA GLU A 377 -7.13 -3.22 -65.66
C GLU A 377 -6.41 -2.69 -64.41
N LYS A 378 -6.81 -1.52 -63.88
CA LYS A 378 -6.25 -1.01 -62.62
C LYS A 378 -6.74 -1.79 -61.40
N MET A 379 -7.99 -2.22 -61.36
CA MET A 379 -8.49 -3.09 -60.29
C MET A 379 -7.77 -4.45 -60.28
N GLU A 380 -7.54 -5.05 -61.46
CA GLU A 380 -6.74 -6.28 -61.62
C GLU A 380 -5.27 -6.09 -61.23
N LEU A 381 -4.68 -4.94 -61.57
CA LEU A 381 -3.33 -4.61 -61.13
C LEU A 381 -3.26 -4.52 -59.60
N LEU A 382 -4.24 -3.90 -58.95
CA LEU A 382 -4.28 -3.77 -57.50
C LEU A 382 -4.40 -5.13 -56.81
N SER A 383 -5.18 -6.07 -57.36
CA SER A 383 -5.35 -7.41 -56.77
C SER A 383 -4.07 -8.25 -56.80
N THR A 384 -3.13 -7.92 -57.69
CA THR A 384 -1.82 -8.58 -57.80
C THR A 384 -0.67 -7.81 -57.14
N THR A 385 -0.85 -6.51 -56.89
CA THR A 385 0.20 -5.63 -56.31
C THR A 385 0.09 -5.48 -54.80
N ILE A 386 -1.13 -5.38 -54.28
CA ILE A 386 -1.39 -5.11 -52.86
C ILE A 386 -1.18 -6.38 -52.04
N THR A 387 -0.62 -6.24 -50.83
CA THR A 387 -0.43 -7.33 -49.87
C THR A 387 -1.42 -7.26 -48.71
N LYS A 388 -1.49 -8.32 -47.90
CA LYS A 388 -2.40 -8.42 -46.75
C LYS A 388 -2.19 -7.41 -45.63
N ASP A 389 -1.03 -6.75 -45.62
CA ASP A 389 -0.68 -5.77 -44.61
C ASP A 389 -0.96 -4.33 -45.12
N ASP A 390 -1.16 -4.15 -46.43
CA ASP A 390 -1.37 -2.87 -47.09
C ASP A 390 -2.83 -2.37 -47.00
N ASN A 391 -3.04 -1.10 -47.31
CA ASN A 391 -4.33 -0.42 -47.19
C ASN A 391 -4.68 0.24 -48.53
N LEU A 392 -5.97 0.24 -48.90
CA LEU A 392 -6.45 0.77 -50.17
C LEU A 392 -7.59 1.77 -49.95
N LEU A 393 -7.44 2.96 -50.50
CA LEU A 393 -8.53 3.90 -50.74
C LEU A 393 -8.92 3.85 -52.23
N ILE A 394 -10.20 3.69 -52.54
CA ILE A 394 -10.73 3.95 -53.88
C ILE A 394 -11.65 5.15 -53.77
N PHE A 395 -11.39 6.22 -54.51
CA PHE A 395 -12.27 7.37 -54.62
C PHE A 395 -12.86 7.43 -56.03
N TYR A 396 -14.17 7.51 -56.14
CA TYR A 396 -14.87 7.65 -57.42
C TYR A 396 -15.84 8.84 -57.35
N SER A 397 -15.72 9.76 -58.31
CA SER A 397 -16.71 10.81 -58.57
C SER A 397 -17.09 10.79 -60.05
N GLY A 398 -18.39 10.71 -60.34
CA GLY A 398 -18.89 10.57 -61.71
C GLY A 398 -20.35 10.12 -61.76
N HIS A 399 -20.84 9.78 -62.95
CA HIS A 399 -22.19 9.26 -63.11
C HIS A 399 -22.34 7.87 -62.52
N GLY A 400 -23.47 7.66 -61.86
CA GLY A 400 -23.95 6.35 -61.43
C GLY A 400 -25.35 6.11 -61.98
N GLU A 401 -25.67 4.86 -62.30
CA GLU A 401 -26.97 4.48 -62.84
C GLU A 401 -27.52 3.28 -62.06
N TYR A 402 -28.78 3.33 -61.68
CA TYR A 402 -29.49 2.16 -61.14
C TYR A 402 -30.47 1.59 -62.16
N LYS A 403 -30.24 0.34 -62.56
CA LYS A 403 -31.19 -0.39 -63.41
C LYS A 403 -32.17 -1.17 -62.55
N GLN A 404 -33.39 -0.64 -62.41
CA GLN A 404 -34.47 -1.30 -61.67
C GLN A 404 -34.75 -2.73 -62.14
N THR A 405 -34.73 -2.97 -63.46
CA THR A 405 -34.96 -4.29 -64.06
C THR A 405 -33.93 -5.34 -63.64
N LEU A 406 -32.70 -4.93 -63.37
CA LEU A 406 -31.62 -5.79 -62.88
C LEU A 406 -31.51 -5.72 -61.35
N SER A 407 -32.17 -4.72 -60.75
CA SER A 407 -31.98 -4.31 -59.37
C SER A 407 -30.49 -4.16 -59.06
N LYS A 408 -29.76 -3.38 -59.85
CA LYS A 408 -28.31 -3.19 -59.67
C LYS A 408 -27.88 -1.75 -59.95
N GLY A 409 -26.96 -1.25 -59.13
CA GLY A 409 -26.19 -0.03 -59.37
C GLY A 409 -24.97 -0.26 -60.26
N PHE A 410 -24.60 0.77 -61.00
CA PHE A 410 -23.51 0.75 -61.97
C PHE A 410 -22.73 2.07 -61.94
N TRP A 411 -21.41 1.99 -62.12
CA TRP A 411 -20.58 3.13 -62.51
C TRP A 411 -20.59 3.30 -64.01
N VAL A 412 -20.62 4.54 -64.47
CA VAL A 412 -20.60 4.91 -65.88
C VAL A 412 -19.19 5.36 -66.25
N PRO A 413 -18.44 4.60 -67.06
CA PRO A 413 -17.11 4.99 -67.51
C PRO A 413 -17.16 6.07 -68.59
N ALA A 414 -16.05 6.78 -68.79
CA ALA A 414 -15.98 7.92 -69.71
C ALA A 414 -16.23 7.55 -71.19
N ASP A 415 -15.92 6.30 -71.57
CA ASP A 415 -16.12 5.76 -72.91
C ASP A 415 -17.51 5.16 -73.14
N ALA A 416 -18.42 5.26 -72.17
CA ALA A 416 -19.83 4.89 -72.37
C ALA A 416 -20.48 5.82 -73.41
N THR A 417 -20.80 5.25 -74.56
CA THR A 417 -21.48 5.86 -75.70
C THR A 417 -23.01 5.78 -75.60
N THR A 418 -23.52 4.70 -75.01
CA THR A 418 -24.97 4.42 -74.92
C THR A 418 -25.47 4.29 -73.47
N LYS A 419 -26.79 4.14 -73.29
CA LYS A 419 -27.39 3.82 -71.97
C LYS A 419 -27.40 2.32 -71.62
N SER A 420 -26.66 1.50 -72.37
CA SER A 420 -26.57 0.05 -72.20
C SER A 420 -25.64 -0.32 -71.05
N VAL A 421 -26.06 -1.28 -70.22
CA VAL A 421 -25.23 -1.80 -69.11
C VAL A 421 -23.97 -2.53 -69.58
N ALA A 422 -23.88 -2.93 -70.85
CA ALA A 422 -22.70 -3.57 -71.41
C ALA A 422 -21.45 -2.67 -71.36
N GLU A 423 -21.65 -1.35 -71.34
CA GLU A 423 -20.59 -0.35 -71.28
C GLU A 423 -20.31 0.13 -69.85
N TYR A 424 -21.03 -0.39 -68.86
CA TYR A 424 -20.89 0.01 -67.46
C TYR A 424 -20.09 -0.99 -66.64
N ILE A 425 -19.76 -0.60 -65.41
CA ILE A 425 -19.18 -1.47 -64.39
C ILE A 425 -20.23 -1.65 -63.31
N SER A 426 -20.65 -2.89 -63.05
CA SER A 426 -21.69 -3.14 -62.05
C SER A 426 -21.10 -3.10 -60.64
N ASN A 427 -21.91 -2.75 -59.64
CA ASN A 427 -21.49 -2.85 -58.24
C ASN A 427 -21.14 -4.30 -57.84
N SER A 428 -21.67 -5.31 -58.55
CA SER A 428 -21.25 -6.71 -58.37
C SER A 428 -19.81 -6.94 -58.85
N ASP A 429 -19.44 -6.41 -60.02
CA ASP A 429 -18.06 -6.50 -60.52
C ASP A 429 -17.09 -5.83 -59.54
N LEU A 430 -17.48 -4.66 -59.00
CA LEU A 430 -16.71 -3.96 -57.98
C LEU A 430 -16.56 -4.81 -56.71
N GLN A 431 -17.65 -5.42 -56.22
CA GLN A 431 -17.59 -6.32 -55.05
C GLN A 431 -16.60 -7.47 -55.26
N ASP A 432 -16.61 -8.10 -56.44
CA ASP A 432 -15.70 -9.21 -56.76
C ASP A 432 -14.23 -8.75 -56.74
N PHE A 433 -13.92 -7.58 -57.31
CA PHE A 433 -12.57 -7.01 -57.23
C PHE A 433 -12.16 -6.64 -55.80
N LEU A 434 -13.05 -6.01 -55.04
CA LEU A 434 -12.80 -5.62 -53.65
C LEU A 434 -12.58 -6.83 -52.74
N ALA A 435 -13.26 -7.95 -53.02
CA ALA A 435 -13.05 -9.23 -52.34
C ALA A 435 -11.72 -9.88 -52.72
N ALA A 436 -11.27 -9.71 -53.98
CA ALA A 436 -10.04 -10.30 -54.49
C ALA A 436 -8.77 -9.56 -54.06
N ILE A 437 -8.85 -8.26 -53.77
CA ILE A 437 -7.70 -7.45 -53.31
C ILE A 437 -7.39 -7.82 -51.84
N PRO A 438 -6.18 -8.31 -51.51
CA PRO A 438 -5.92 -8.92 -50.22
C PRO A 438 -5.67 -7.92 -49.07
N SER A 439 -5.74 -6.61 -49.32
CA SER A 439 -5.46 -5.52 -48.36
C SER A 439 -6.03 -5.75 -46.97
N LYS A 440 -5.33 -5.22 -45.97
CA LYS A 440 -5.78 -5.16 -44.58
C LYS A 440 -7.06 -4.37 -44.44
N HIS A 441 -7.06 -3.16 -45.01
CA HIS A 441 -8.21 -2.25 -45.01
C HIS A 441 -8.44 -1.69 -46.41
N THR A 442 -9.65 -1.85 -46.93
CA THR A 442 -10.13 -1.22 -48.17
C THR A 442 -11.30 -0.31 -47.85
N LEU A 443 -11.17 0.96 -48.23
CA LEU A 443 -12.24 1.94 -48.19
C LEU A 443 -12.61 2.35 -49.61
N LEU A 444 -13.86 2.15 -50.00
CA LEU A 444 -14.44 2.77 -51.19
C LEU A 444 -15.18 4.06 -50.78
N VAL A 445 -14.75 5.20 -51.30
CA VAL A 445 -15.49 6.47 -51.21
C VAL A 445 -16.12 6.75 -52.57
N ALA A 446 -17.45 6.71 -52.66
CA ALA A 446 -18.15 6.86 -53.92
C ALA A 446 -19.12 8.06 -53.87
N ASP A 447 -18.85 9.04 -54.72
CA ASP A 447 -19.68 10.21 -54.94
C ASP A 447 -20.41 10.10 -56.29
N ALA A 448 -21.42 9.24 -56.29
CA ALA A 448 -22.22 8.93 -57.48
C ALA A 448 -23.62 8.47 -57.09
N CYS A 449 -24.60 8.67 -57.96
CA CYS A 449 -25.97 8.20 -57.75
C CYS A 449 -25.99 6.68 -57.53
N PHE A 450 -26.81 6.22 -56.57
CA PHE A 450 -27.08 4.79 -56.33
C PHE A 450 -25.89 3.93 -55.89
N SER A 451 -24.83 4.54 -55.35
CA SER A 451 -23.70 3.83 -54.75
C SER A 451 -24.10 3.01 -53.52
N GLY A 452 -25.20 3.34 -52.83
CA GLY A 452 -25.70 2.60 -51.66
C GLY A 452 -26.18 1.16 -51.96
N ASP A 453 -26.40 0.83 -53.23
CA ASP A 453 -26.74 -0.53 -53.66
C ASP A 453 -25.63 -1.56 -53.35
N ILE A 454 -24.40 -1.09 -53.14
CA ILE A 454 -23.25 -1.92 -52.79
C ILE A 454 -23.39 -2.64 -51.44
N PHE A 455 -24.32 -2.17 -50.58
CA PHE A 455 -24.49 -2.67 -49.21
C PHE A 455 -25.49 -3.83 -49.05
N ARG A 456 -26.06 -4.38 -50.12
CA ARG A 456 -27.09 -5.44 -50.00
C ARG A 456 -26.59 -6.68 -49.24
N GLY A 457 -27.12 -6.88 -48.02
CA GLY A 457 -26.79 -7.96 -47.09
C GLY A 457 -27.12 -7.58 -45.64
N ARG A 458 -26.98 -8.50 -44.68
CA ARG A 458 -26.96 -8.16 -43.24
C ARG A 458 -25.51 -8.02 -42.79
N THR A 459 -25.17 -6.89 -42.19
CA THR A 459 -23.86 -6.60 -41.59
C THR A 459 -24.08 -5.94 -40.23
N GLU A 460 -23.21 -6.21 -39.26
CA GLU A 460 -23.23 -5.56 -37.95
C GLU A 460 -22.03 -4.62 -37.81
N GLU A 461 -22.24 -3.47 -37.18
CA GLU A 461 -21.18 -2.49 -36.89
C GLU A 461 -20.75 -2.57 -35.43
N ILE A 462 -19.48 -2.27 -35.18
CA ILE A 462 -18.96 -2.13 -33.81
C ILE A 462 -19.25 -0.69 -33.33
N PRO A 463 -19.98 -0.50 -32.21
CA PRO A 463 -20.23 0.81 -31.64
C PRO A 463 -18.92 1.57 -31.38
N PHE A 464 -18.90 2.85 -31.73
CA PHE A 464 -17.74 3.72 -31.55
C PHE A 464 -17.45 4.01 -30.07
N GLU A 465 -16.17 4.01 -29.70
CA GLU A 465 -15.65 4.50 -28.44
C GLU A 465 -14.34 5.27 -28.72
N ASP A 466 -14.21 6.53 -28.27
CA ASP A 466 -12.99 7.34 -28.48
C ASP A 466 -11.87 6.88 -27.53
N SER A 467 -11.34 5.67 -27.81
CA SER A 467 -10.29 5.04 -27.01
C SER A 467 -9.22 4.40 -27.90
N ASP A 468 -7.97 4.40 -27.43
CA ASP A 468 -6.87 3.70 -28.12
C ASP A 468 -7.12 2.20 -28.27
N LYS A 469 -7.95 1.62 -27.39
CA LYS A 469 -8.40 0.23 -27.47
C LYS A 469 -9.27 0.02 -28.71
N TYR A 470 -10.18 0.94 -29.01
CA TYR A 470 -11.03 0.89 -30.19
C TYR A 470 -10.22 0.86 -31.49
N PHE A 471 -9.29 1.80 -31.67
CA PHE A 471 -8.44 1.85 -32.88
C PHE A 471 -7.62 0.56 -33.09
N LYS A 472 -7.13 -0.06 -32.01
CA LYS A 472 -6.43 -1.34 -32.07
C LYS A 472 -7.34 -2.50 -32.47
N GLU A 473 -8.54 -2.56 -31.91
CA GLU A 473 -9.48 -3.64 -32.20
C GLU A 473 -10.01 -3.56 -33.64
N VAL A 474 -10.30 -2.37 -34.16
CA VAL A 474 -10.70 -2.21 -35.57
C VAL A 474 -9.52 -2.36 -36.53
N HIS A 475 -8.28 -1.98 -36.16
CA HIS A 475 -7.13 -2.18 -37.06
C HIS A 475 -6.73 -3.67 -37.21
N LYS A 476 -6.86 -4.47 -36.15
CA LYS A 476 -6.51 -5.91 -36.18
C LYS A 476 -7.39 -6.72 -37.12
N ARG A 477 -8.62 -6.30 -37.33
CA ARG A 477 -9.60 -6.99 -38.17
C ARG A 477 -9.47 -6.51 -39.59
N VAL A 478 -9.78 -7.38 -40.54
CA VAL A 478 -9.80 -6.99 -41.95
C VAL A 478 -11.04 -6.12 -42.23
N SER A 479 -10.91 -5.06 -43.04
CA SER A 479 -12.01 -4.14 -43.35
C SER A 479 -12.21 -3.94 -44.84
N ARG A 480 -13.43 -4.12 -45.36
CA ARG A 480 -13.88 -3.81 -46.72
C ARG A 480 -15.18 -3.01 -46.58
N ALA A 481 -15.06 -1.69 -46.54
CA ALA A 481 -16.18 -0.79 -46.29
C ALA A 481 -16.35 0.23 -47.41
N ALA A 482 -17.56 0.76 -47.57
CA ALA A 482 -17.81 1.89 -48.45
C ALA A 482 -18.45 3.06 -47.68
N LEU A 483 -18.06 4.27 -48.08
CA LEU A 483 -18.61 5.55 -47.67
C LEU A 483 -19.18 6.23 -48.91
N THR A 484 -20.49 6.38 -48.99
CA THR A 484 -21.17 6.85 -50.20
C THR A 484 -21.88 8.17 -50.00
N SER A 485 -22.01 8.97 -51.06
CA SER A 485 -22.67 10.28 -50.97
C SER A 485 -24.18 10.18 -50.76
N GLY A 486 -24.83 9.12 -51.24
CA GLY A 486 -26.25 8.82 -51.00
C GLY A 486 -26.55 7.31 -51.00
N GLY A 487 -27.82 6.97 -50.74
CA GLY A 487 -28.38 5.63 -50.86
C GLY A 487 -28.81 5.33 -52.30
N ASN A 488 -30.12 5.48 -52.58
CA ASN A 488 -30.73 5.31 -53.91
C ASN A 488 -31.18 6.64 -54.53
N GLU A 489 -30.69 7.77 -54.02
CA GLU A 489 -31.07 9.11 -54.46
C GLU A 489 -30.11 9.65 -55.55
N PRO A 490 -30.59 10.56 -56.43
CA PRO A 490 -29.73 11.24 -57.39
C PRO A 490 -28.79 12.25 -56.70
N VAL A 491 -27.55 12.34 -57.17
CA VAL A 491 -26.53 13.28 -56.73
C VAL A 491 -26.55 14.51 -57.63
N THR A 492 -26.58 15.70 -57.04
CA THR A 492 -26.54 16.96 -57.79
C THR A 492 -25.12 17.29 -58.22
N ASP A 493 -24.94 17.70 -59.48
CA ASP A 493 -23.68 18.25 -60.04
C ASP A 493 -23.30 19.64 -59.46
N GLY A 494 -24.09 20.18 -58.53
CA GLY A 494 -23.83 21.41 -57.80
C GLY A 494 -23.28 21.15 -56.39
N GLY A 495 -22.64 22.16 -55.80
CA GLY A 495 -22.17 22.08 -54.43
C GLY A 495 -21.45 23.36 -53.99
N ARG A 496 -20.38 23.22 -53.21
CA ARG A 496 -19.70 24.34 -52.55
C ARG A 496 -18.21 24.35 -52.91
N ASP A 497 -17.68 25.56 -53.16
CA ASP A 497 -16.26 25.80 -53.45
C ASP A 497 -15.70 24.96 -54.62
N GLY A 498 -16.53 24.73 -55.64
CA GLY A 498 -16.16 23.94 -56.82
C GLY A 498 -16.21 22.42 -56.60
N HIS A 499 -16.78 21.97 -55.48
CA HIS A 499 -16.92 20.56 -55.14
C HIS A 499 -18.38 20.16 -55.02
N SER A 500 -18.68 18.86 -55.18
CA SER A 500 -19.98 18.33 -54.74
C SER A 500 -20.17 18.59 -53.24
N VAL A 501 -21.42 18.58 -52.75
CA VAL A 501 -21.69 18.79 -51.32
C VAL A 501 -21.02 17.70 -50.47
N PHE A 502 -21.11 16.44 -50.90
CA PHE A 502 -20.47 15.32 -50.21
C PHE A 502 -18.94 15.44 -50.18
N THR A 503 -18.31 15.64 -51.34
CA THR A 503 -16.86 15.72 -51.42
C THR A 503 -16.32 16.94 -50.67
N TYR A 504 -17.05 18.06 -50.70
CA TYR A 504 -16.70 19.23 -49.88
C TYR A 504 -16.59 18.89 -48.39
N TYR A 505 -17.59 18.22 -47.82
CA TYR A 505 -17.56 17.86 -46.39
C TYR A 505 -16.59 16.72 -46.08
N PHE A 506 -16.36 15.78 -47.00
CA PHE A 506 -15.30 14.78 -46.88
C PHE A 506 -13.90 15.44 -46.79
N LEU A 507 -13.61 16.36 -47.71
CA LEU A 507 -12.37 17.15 -47.71
C LEU A 507 -12.25 17.98 -46.43
N LYS A 508 -13.35 18.61 -45.99
CA LYS A 508 -13.39 19.42 -44.77
C LYS A 508 -13.05 18.58 -43.53
N ALA A 509 -13.68 17.42 -43.37
CA ALA A 509 -13.45 16.51 -42.24
C ALA A 509 -11.97 16.10 -42.13
N LEU A 510 -11.34 15.78 -43.27
CA LEU A 510 -9.92 15.43 -43.31
C LEU A 510 -9.01 16.66 -43.06
N LYS A 511 -9.28 17.82 -43.67
CA LYS A 511 -8.47 19.04 -43.45
C LYS A 511 -8.50 19.51 -41.99
N GLU A 512 -9.66 19.46 -41.35
CA GLU A 512 -9.82 19.94 -39.97
C GLU A 512 -9.31 18.94 -38.92
N ASN A 513 -9.01 17.70 -39.32
CA ASN A 513 -8.49 16.67 -38.43
C ASN A 513 -7.16 17.07 -37.78
N GLN A 514 -7.15 17.16 -36.44
CA GLN A 514 -5.95 17.40 -35.64
C GLN A 514 -5.34 16.12 -35.04
N LYS A 515 -6.02 14.97 -35.16
CA LYS A 515 -5.58 13.69 -34.62
C LYS A 515 -4.59 13.00 -35.58
N LYS A 516 -3.57 12.31 -35.04
CA LYS A 516 -2.62 11.51 -35.83
C LYS A 516 -3.33 10.38 -36.60
N TYR A 517 -4.38 9.81 -36.02
CA TYR A 517 -5.17 8.73 -36.59
C TYR A 517 -6.63 9.14 -36.62
N MET A 518 -7.29 8.93 -37.77
CA MET A 518 -8.71 9.18 -37.95
C MET A 518 -9.33 7.99 -38.69
N THR A 519 -10.33 7.32 -38.10
CA THR A 519 -11.01 6.22 -38.79
C THR A 519 -12.07 6.74 -39.76
N THR A 520 -12.48 5.88 -40.68
CA THR A 520 -13.58 6.20 -41.61
C THR A 520 -14.89 6.49 -40.88
N GLY A 521 -15.20 5.77 -39.79
CA GLY A 521 -16.38 6.07 -38.98
C GLY A 521 -16.35 7.49 -38.40
N GLN A 522 -15.17 8.00 -38.03
CA GLN A 522 -15.03 9.40 -37.60
C GLN A 522 -15.25 10.37 -38.77
N VAL A 523 -14.70 10.07 -39.95
CA VAL A 523 -14.94 10.88 -41.16
C VAL A 523 -16.43 10.95 -41.49
N PHE A 524 -17.14 9.82 -41.41
CA PHE A 524 -18.58 9.74 -41.60
C PHE A 524 -19.36 10.59 -40.58
N ASN A 525 -19.00 10.51 -39.30
CA ASN A 525 -19.67 11.30 -38.26
C ASN A 525 -19.53 12.81 -38.50
N GLU A 526 -18.38 13.27 -38.98
CA GLU A 526 -18.14 14.69 -39.27
C GLU A 526 -18.91 15.20 -40.50
N LEU A 527 -19.15 14.35 -41.52
CA LEU A 527 -19.79 14.78 -42.77
C LEU A 527 -21.28 14.44 -42.88
N SER A 528 -21.78 13.41 -42.19
CA SER A 528 -23.13 12.86 -42.39
C SER A 528 -24.24 13.91 -42.18
N VAL A 529 -24.23 14.59 -41.03
CA VAL A 529 -25.22 15.62 -40.68
C VAL A 529 -25.07 16.86 -41.58
N PRO A 530 -23.87 17.43 -41.80
CA PRO A 530 -23.74 18.57 -42.70
C PRO A 530 -24.17 18.28 -44.14
N VAL A 531 -23.87 17.10 -44.69
CA VAL A 531 -24.31 16.74 -46.05
C VAL A 531 -25.83 16.62 -46.12
N ALA A 532 -26.46 15.92 -45.17
CA ALA A 532 -27.92 15.76 -45.12
C ALA A 532 -28.66 17.10 -44.93
N ASN A 533 -28.04 18.06 -44.23
CA ASN A 533 -28.64 19.39 -44.02
C ASN A 533 -28.44 20.35 -45.21
N ASN A 534 -27.51 20.07 -46.13
CA ASN A 534 -27.14 20.97 -47.22
C ASN A 534 -27.34 20.35 -48.61
N SER A 535 -27.97 19.17 -48.68
CA SER A 535 -28.32 18.47 -49.92
C SER A 535 -29.47 17.49 -49.67
N GLU A 536 -30.04 16.93 -50.74
CA GLU A 536 -31.02 15.83 -50.66
C GLU A 536 -30.34 14.45 -50.45
N GLN A 537 -29.03 14.44 -50.18
CA GLN A 537 -28.24 13.23 -50.08
C GLN A 537 -28.16 12.77 -48.62
N THR A 538 -28.27 11.45 -48.40
CA THR A 538 -28.04 10.84 -47.08
C THR A 538 -26.82 9.94 -47.18
N PRO A 539 -25.63 10.39 -46.74
CA PRO A 539 -24.44 9.56 -46.79
C PRO A 539 -24.61 8.26 -46.03
N ILE A 540 -23.98 7.20 -46.53
CA ILE A 540 -24.00 5.88 -45.89
C ILE A 540 -22.57 5.40 -45.74
N TYR A 541 -22.23 4.92 -44.54
CA TYR A 541 -21.00 4.19 -44.29
C TYR A 541 -21.34 2.81 -43.75
N MET A 542 -20.94 1.76 -44.45
CA MET A 542 -21.22 0.37 -44.04
C MET A 542 -20.16 -0.61 -44.59
N PRO A 543 -20.03 -1.81 -44.00
CA PRO A 543 -19.27 -2.90 -44.61
C PRO A 543 -19.88 -3.34 -45.95
N ILE A 544 -19.02 -3.74 -46.91
CA ILE A 544 -19.44 -4.24 -48.22
C ILE A 544 -19.71 -5.74 -48.12
N SER A 545 -20.92 -6.19 -48.49
CA SER A 545 -21.30 -7.59 -48.31
C SER A 545 -20.44 -8.55 -49.16
N LYS A 546 -20.20 -9.76 -48.64
CA LYS A 546 -19.47 -10.85 -49.32
C LYS A 546 -18.02 -10.56 -49.72
N THR A 547 -17.37 -9.58 -49.09
CA THR A 547 -15.97 -9.20 -49.38
C THR A 547 -14.96 -9.63 -48.31
N GLY A 548 -15.38 -10.40 -47.31
CA GLY A 548 -14.50 -10.86 -46.22
C GLY A 548 -14.14 -9.78 -45.20
N ASP A 549 -15.01 -8.78 -45.01
CA ASP A 549 -14.94 -7.83 -43.89
C ASP A 549 -15.12 -8.55 -42.54
N GLU A 550 -14.32 -8.18 -41.54
CA GLU A 550 -14.34 -8.74 -40.18
C GLU A 550 -14.72 -7.67 -39.12
N GLY A 551 -15.19 -6.50 -39.54
CA GLY A 551 -15.51 -5.36 -38.66
C GLY A 551 -14.31 -4.47 -38.34
N GLY A 552 -13.29 -4.46 -39.20
CA GLY A 552 -12.20 -3.49 -39.11
C GLY A 552 -12.58 -2.10 -39.63
N GLN A 553 -11.64 -1.15 -39.61
CA GLN A 553 -11.83 0.16 -40.27
C GLN A 553 -10.54 0.66 -40.92
N PHE A 554 -10.68 1.30 -42.09
CA PHE A 554 -9.62 2.10 -42.69
C PHE A 554 -9.29 3.32 -41.81
N ILE A 555 -8.00 3.55 -41.59
CA ILE A 555 -7.47 4.62 -40.73
C ILE A 555 -6.62 5.56 -41.58
N PHE A 556 -7.04 6.81 -41.68
CA PHE A 556 -6.24 7.91 -42.21
C PHE A 556 -5.15 8.29 -41.20
N ILE A 557 -3.88 8.13 -41.58
CA ILE A 557 -2.72 8.47 -40.74
C ILE A 557 -2.16 9.82 -41.18
N LYS A 558 -2.25 10.86 -40.33
CA LYS A 558 -1.72 12.19 -40.64
C LYS A 558 -0.18 12.16 -40.64
N LYS A 559 0.46 12.80 -41.62
CA LYS A 559 1.93 12.95 -41.67
C LYS A 559 2.39 13.83 -40.50
N ASP A 560 3.61 13.59 -40.02
CA ASP A 560 4.21 14.48 -39.03
C ASP A 560 4.52 15.82 -39.69
N GLN A 561 4.13 16.92 -39.05
CA GLN A 561 4.50 18.25 -39.50
C GLN A 561 6.02 18.37 -39.40
N GLN A 562 6.71 18.52 -40.55
CA GLN A 562 8.10 18.95 -40.56
C GLN A 562 8.12 20.36 -39.96
N LYS A 563 8.64 20.48 -38.73
CA LYS A 563 8.92 21.77 -38.09
C LYS A 563 10.15 22.42 -38.69
#